data_AF-A0A373P311-F1
#
_entry.id   AF-A0A373P311-F1
#
_cell.length_a   1.000
_cell.length_b   1.000
_cell.length_c   1.000
_cell.angle_alpha   90.00
_cell.angle_beta   90.00
_cell.angle_gamma   90.00
#
_symmetry.space_group_name_H-M   'P 1'
#
loop_
_entity.id
_entity.type
_entity.pdbx_description
1 polymer ?
#
loop_
_entity_poly.entity_id
_entity_poly.type
_entity_poly.pdbx_seq_one_letter_code
_entity_poly.pdbx_strand_id
1 'polypeptide(L)'
;MKRIIGYVNTADLNHMREEDVRALTVINIAFGLIRDGEVVWDAKDARDGIVSIRKSNPELKIVLSVGGWGADGFSQAARTKEGRERFAASALVIVKEYGLDGIDIDWEYPGTSLAGIASDRSDKENYTLLLAELGRHWTRTEKACL
;
A
#
# COMPACT_ATOMS: atom_id res chain seq x y z
N MET A 1 22.79 0.33 -2.95
CA MET A 1 22.48 1.11 -1.74
C MET A 1 21.55 0.27 -0.86
N LYS A 2 21.74 0.26 0.46
CA LYS A 2 20.90 -0.52 1.39
C LYS A 2 19.54 0.17 1.56
N ARG A 3 18.45 -0.59 1.53
CA ARG A 3 17.10 -0.08 1.87
C ARG A 3 16.92 -0.07 3.39
N ILE A 4 16.45 1.04 3.92
CA ILE A 4 15.96 1.22 5.29
C ILE A 4 14.48 1.63 5.16
N ILE A 5 13.59 0.76 5.61
CA ILE A 5 12.14 0.88 5.45
C ILE A 5 11.54 1.12 6.84
N GLY A 6 10.75 2.19 6.98
CA GLY A 6 10.03 2.50 8.22
C GLY A 6 8.52 2.46 7.98
N TYR A 7 7.79 1.77 8.86
CA TYR A 7 6.33 1.87 8.91
C TYR A 7 5.93 3.08 9.74
N VAL A 8 5.00 3.88 9.24
CA VAL A 8 4.54 5.12 9.89
C VAL A 8 3.02 5.19 9.77
N ASN A 9 2.31 5.43 10.88
CA ASN A 9 0.87 5.63 10.80
C ASN A 9 0.55 6.94 10.07
N THR A 10 -0.59 6.98 9.40
CA THR A 10 -1.07 8.20 8.70
C THR A 10 -1.09 9.42 9.64
N ALA A 11 -1.52 9.25 10.88
CA ALA A 11 -1.57 10.33 11.89
C ALA A 11 -0.19 10.86 12.32
N ASP A 12 0.87 10.06 12.17
CA ASP A 12 2.22 10.40 12.63
C ASP A 12 3.05 11.11 11.56
N LEU A 13 2.56 11.20 10.31
CA LEU A 13 3.27 11.83 9.19
C LEU A 13 3.66 13.29 9.47
N ASN A 14 2.83 14.02 10.21
CA ASN A 14 3.08 15.43 10.57
C ASN A 14 4.05 15.59 11.75
N HIS A 15 4.41 14.50 12.42
CA HIS A 15 5.21 14.50 13.65
C HIS A 15 6.59 13.89 13.47
N MET A 16 6.93 13.45 12.25
CA MET A 16 8.24 12.88 11.95
C MET A 16 9.35 13.92 12.09
N ARG A 17 10.41 13.56 12.80
CA ARG A 17 11.60 14.41 12.94
C ARG A 17 12.43 14.34 11.67
N GLU A 18 13.05 15.45 11.32
CA GLU A 18 13.85 15.57 10.09
C GLU A 18 15.02 14.56 10.04
N GLU A 19 15.64 14.29 11.19
CA GLU A 19 16.70 13.27 11.33
C GLU A 19 16.19 11.85 11.04
N ASP A 20 14.96 11.52 11.46
CA ASP A 20 14.36 10.20 11.19
C ASP A 20 14.05 10.06 9.71
N VAL A 21 13.48 11.11 9.08
CA VAL A 21 13.18 11.13 7.64
C VAL A 21 14.45 10.95 6.81
N ARG A 22 15.56 11.57 7.21
CA ARG A 22 16.86 11.43 6.52
C ARG A 22 17.51 10.05 6.70
N ALA A 23 17.18 9.33 7.76
CA ALA A 23 17.69 7.99 8.01
C ALA A 23 16.98 6.90 7.18
N LEU A 24 15.79 7.20 6.65
CA LEU A 24 14.97 6.27 5.88
C LEU A 24 15.21 6.39 4.37
N THR A 25 14.99 5.29 3.67
CA THR A 25 14.95 5.25 2.20
C THR A 25 13.53 5.01 1.67
N VAL A 26 12.68 4.38 2.48
CA VAL A 26 11.28 4.09 2.15
C VAL A 26 10.43 4.29 3.41
N ILE A 27 9.26 4.90 3.26
CA ILE A 27 8.19 4.92 4.26
C ILE A 27 7.02 4.10 3.72
N ASN A 28 6.58 3.12 4.51
CA ASN A 28 5.31 2.43 4.32
C ASN A 28 4.28 3.12 5.22
N ILE A 29 3.32 3.82 4.61
CA ILE A 29 2.22 4.45 5.35
C ILE A 29 1.21 3.36 5.75
N ALA A 30 0.98 3.24 7.04
CA ALA A 30 0.01 2.32 7.64
C ALA A 30 -1.32 3.05 7.94
N PHE A 31 -2.48 2.56 7.52
CA PHE A 31 -2.72 1.57 6.45
C PHE A 31 -3.85 2.06 5.55
N GLY A 32 -3.81 1.68 4.27
CA GLY A 32 -4.98 1.58 3.42
C GLY A 32 -5.76 0.29 3.73
N LEU A 33 -7.07 0.30 3.51
CA LEU A 33 -7.96 -0.83 3.74
C LEU A 33 -8.72 -1.19 2.46
N ILE A 34 -9.47 -2.29 2.49
CA ILE A 34 -10.26 -2.76 1.36
C ILE A 34 -11.74 -2.65 1.71
N ARG A 35 -12.52 -1.98 0.86
CA ARG A 35 -13.99 -1.93 0.97
C ARG A 35 -14.60 -2.15 -0.40
N ASP A 36 -15.56 -3.08 -0.47
CA ASP A 36 -16.24 -3.45 -1.72
C ASP A 36 -15.29 -3.79 -2.89
N GLY A 37 -14.10 -4.32 -2.56
CA GLY A 37 -13.06 -4.71 -3.52
C GLY A 37 -12.16 -3.56 -4.00
N GLU A 38 -12.31 -2.35 -3.43
CA GLU A 38 -11.49 -1.19 -3.72
C GLU A 38 -10.56 -0.85 -2.54
N VAL A 39 -9.37 -0.33 -2.86
CA VAL A 39 -8.48 0.25 -1.86
C VAL A 39 -9.03 1.61 -1.44
N VAL A 40 -9.19 1.80 -0.14
CA VAL A 40 -9.61 3.04 0.49
C VAL A 40 -8.60 3.44 1.56
N TRP A 41 -8.42 4.74 1.77
CA TRP A 41 -7.47 5.24 2.76
C TRP A 41 -8.02 6.49 3.46
N ASP A 42 -8.08 6.46 4.80
CA ASP A 42 -8.34 7.66 5.60
C ASP A 42 -7.06 8.48 5.67
N ALA A 43 -6.89 9.35 4.67
CA ALA A 43 -5.70 10.16 4.46
C ALA A 43 -5.78 11.53 5.15
N LYS A 44 -6.56 11.64 6.24
CA LYS A 44 -6.72 12.89 6.97
C LYS A 44 -5.35 13.46 7.35
N ASP A 45 -5.13 14.72 7.02
CA ASP A 45 -3.90 15.48 7.29
C ASP A 45 -2.60 14.88 6.70
N ALA A 46 -2.69 13.88 5.81
CA ALA A 46 -1.51 13.22 5.24
C ALA A 46 -0.72 14.11 4.27
N ARG A 47 -1.39 15.05 3.59
CA ARG A 47 -0.78 15.88 2.53
C ARG A 47 0.37 16.73 3.05
N ASP A 48 0.17 17.41 4.17
CA ASP A 48 1.18 18.30 4.74
C ASP A 48 2.41 17.52 5.21
N GLY A 49 2.19 16.36 5.85
CA GLY A 49 3.24 15.44 6.25
C GLY A 49 4.04 14.93 5.06
N ILE A 50 3.38 14.49 3.98
CA ILE A 50 4.04 14.04 2.74
C ILE A 50 4.89 15.16 2.13
N VAL A 51 4.38 16.39 2.06
CA VAL A 51 5.13 17.55 1.54
C VAL A 51 6.36 17.83 2.40
N SER A 52 6.21 17.82 3.72
CA SER A 52 7.32 18.03 4.67
C SER A 52 8.40 16.95 4.51
N ILE A 53 8.01 15.67 4.48
CA ILE A 53 8.92 14.53 4.30
C ILE A 53 9.70 14.66 2.99
N ARG A 54 9.03 14.95 1.87
CA ARG A 54 9.71 15.11 0.57
C ARG A 54 10.67 16.30 0.55
N LYS A 55 10.38 17.38 1.29
CA LYS A 55 11.29 18.52 1.43
C LYS A 55 12.57 18.12 2.18
N SER A 56 12.44 17.29 3.21
CA SER A 56 13.58 16.83 4.03
C SER A 56 14.42 15.75 3.36
N ASN A 57 13.81 14.88 2.55
CA ASN A 57 14.50 13.81 1.83
C ASN A 57 13.83 13.56 0.45
N PRO A 58 14.23 14.27 -0.61
CA PRO A 58 13.60 14.17 -1.93
C PRO A 58 13.71 12.79 -2.62
N GLU A 59 14.72 12.00 -2.25
CA GLU A 59 14.98 10.67 -2.81
C GLU A 59 14.17 9.57 -2.12
N LEU A 60 13.61 9.85 -0.94
CA LEU A 60 12.81 8.92 -0.15
C LEU A 60 11.56 8.50 -0.93
N LYS A 61 11.26 7.21 -0.88
CA LYS A 61 10.03 6.63 -1.45
C LYS A 61 8.93 6.55 -0.41
N ILE A 62 7.75 7.02 -0.76
CA ILE A 62 6.58 6.98 0.13
C ILE A 62 5.56 6.05 -0.52
N VAL A 63 5.24 4.93 0.10
CA VAL A 63 4.24 3.97 -0.40
C VAL A 63 3.11 3.82 0.60
N LEU A 64 1.89 3.53 0.12
CA LEU A 64 0.78 3.16 1.00
C LEU A 64 0.80 1.64 1.21
N SER A 65 0.94 1.19 2.46
CA SER A 65 0.74 -0.21 2.81
C SER A 65 -0.75 -0.47 2.94
N VAL A 66 -1.27 -1.44 2.19
CA VAL A 66 -2.67 -1.83 2.18
C VAL A 66 -2.82 -3.14 2.95
N GLY A 67 -3.69 -3.16 3.96
CA GLY A 67 -3.96 -4.34 4.77
C GLY A 67 -3.59 -4.17 6.24
N GLY A 68 -2.73 -5.06 6.72
CA GLY A 68 -2.38 -5.25 8.12
C GLY A 68 -3.25 -6.28 8.84
N TRP A 69 -2.88 -6.59 10.08
CA TRP A 69 -3.57 -7.59 10.90
C TRP A 69 -5.08 -7.30 11.03
N GLY A 70 -5.90 -8.26 10.62
CA GLY A 70 -7.37 -8.18 10.71
C GLY A 70 -8.02 -7.36 9.59
N ALA A 71 -7.25 -6.86 8.62
CA ALA A 71 -7.80 -6.20 7.45
C ALA A 71 -8.37 -7.22 6.45
N ASP A 72 -9.70 -7.32 6.40
CA ASP A 72 -10.41 -8.21 5.48
C ASP A 72 -10.54 -7.58 4.07
N GLY A 73 -10.94 -8.41 3.09
CA GLY A 73 -11.29 -7.98 1.73
C GLY A 73 -10.34 -8.48 0.64
N PHE A 74 -9.13 -8.93 1.00
CA PHE A 74 -8.16 -9.43 0.02
C PHE A 74 -8.63 -10.69 -0.71
N SER A 75 -9.11 -11.71 0.02
CA SER A 75 -9.55 -12.98 -0.60
C SER A 75 -10.69 -12.74 -1.59
N GLN A 76 -11.61 -11.85 -1.25
CA GLN A 76 -12.74 -11.45 -2.10
C GLN A 76 -12.28 -10.67 -3.33
N ALA A 77 -11.40 -9.68 -3.15
CA ALA A 77 -10.87 -8.86 -4.24
C ALA A 77 -10.01 -9.69 -5.21
N ALA A 78 -9.18 -10.59 -4.70
CA ALA A 78 -8.25 -11.38 -5.50
C ALA A 78 -8.92 -12.48 -6.34
N ARG A 79 -10.11 -12.94 -5.93
CA ARG A 79 -10.82 -14.13 -6.47
C ARG A 79 -11.12 -14.07 -7.96
N THR A 80 -11.44 -12.89 -8.49
CA THR A 80 -11.88 -12.71 -9.88
C THR A 80 -10.96 -11.75 -10.60
N LYS A 81 -10.89 -11.85 -11.93
CA LYS A 81 -10.10 -10.90 -12.73
C LYS A 81 -10.61 -9.48 -12.53
N GLU A 82 -11.92 -9.29 -12.56
CA GLU A 82 -12.58 -8.00 -12.41
C GLU A 82 -12.36 -7.43 -11.00
N GLY A 83 -12.31 -8.28 -9.97
CA GLY A 83 -11.97 -7.88 -8.60
C GLY A 83 -10.53 -7.38 -8.48
N ARG A 84 -9.58 -8.09 -9.09
CA ARG A 84 -8.17 -7.67 -9.13
C ARG A 84 -7.98 -6.36 -9.87
N GLU A 85 -8.67 -6.18 -11.01
CA GLU A 85 -8.64 -4.94 -11.78
C GLU A 85 -9.22 -3.76 -10.97
N ARG A 86 -10.33 -3.96 -10.25
CA ARG A 86 -10.91 -2.94 -9.35
C ARG A 86 -9.97 -2.56 -8.22
N PHE A 87 -9.38 -3.55 -7.56
CA PHE A 87 -8.37 -3.32 -6.51
C PHE A 87 -7.18 -2.53 -7.06
N ALA A 88 -6.62 -2.95 -8.19
CA ALA A 88 -5.45 -2.30 -8.79
C ALA A 88 -5.75 -0.88 -9.27
N ALA A 89 -6.92 -0.65 -9.87
CA ALA A 89 -7.34 0.67 -10.33
C ALA A 89 -7.53 1.65 -9.18
N SER A 90 -8.24 1.26 -8.12
CA SER A 90 -8.46 2.11 -6.93
C SER A 90 -7.16 2.43 -6.18
N ALA A 91 -6.25 1.45 -6.07
CA ALA A 91 -4.91 1.68 -5.53
C ALA A 91 -4.12 2.75 -6.33
N LEU A 92 -4.16 2.67 -7.67
CA LEU A 92 -3.50 3.63 -8.54
C LEU A 92 -4.09 5.04 -8.42
N VAL A 93 -5.41 5.15 -8.23
CA VAL A 93 -6.08 6.45 -7.98
C VAL A 93 -5.50 7.12 -6.74
N ILE A 94 -5.40 6.40 -5.61
CA ILE A 94 -4.83 6.95 -4.37
C ILE A 94 -3.39 7.40 -4.57
N VAL A 95 -2.57 6.58 -5.23
CA VAL A 95 -1.17 6.93 -5.45
C VAL A 95 -1.04 8.20 -6.30
N LYS A 96 -1.84 8.32 -7.37
CA LYS A 96 -1.87 9.53 -8.20
C LYS A 96 -2.37 10.75 -7.43
N GLU A 97 -3.41 10.59 -6.62
CA GLU A 97 -4.03 11.67 -5.85
C GLU A 97 -3.10 12.26 -4.78
N TYR A 98 -2.31 11.42 -4.11
CA TYR A 98 -1.43 11.82 -3.01
C TYR A 98 0.04 11.92 -3.42
N GLY A 99 0.36 11.65 -4.69
CA GLY A 99 1.72 11.70 -5.21
C GLY A 99 2.65 10.70 -4.52
N LEU A 100 2.13 9.51 -4.21
CA LEU A 100 2.91 8.42 -3.62
C LEU A 100 3.81 7.76 -4.70
N ASP A 101 4.79 7.00 -4.27
CA ASP A 101 5.70 6.26 -5.15
C ASP A 101 5.24 4.81 -5.42
N GLY A 102 4.16 4.35 -4.78
CA GLY A 102 3.61 3.02 -5.01
C GLY A 102 2.71 2.53 -3.88
N ILE A 103 2.43 1.23 -3.91
CA ILE A 103 1.73 0.50 -2.84
C ILE A 103 2.58 -0.67 -2.35
N ASP A 104 2.36 -1.03 -1.10
CA ASP A 104 2.84 -2.22 -0.42
C ASP A 104 1.63 -3.08 -0.03
N ILE A 105 1.75 -4.41 -0.11
CA ILE A 105 0.64 -5.34 0.12
C ILE A 105 0.92 -6.14 1.40
N ASP A 106 0.13 -5.87 2.43
CA ASP A 106 0.23 -6.50 3.74
C ASP A 106 -1.01 -7.37 4.01
N TRP A 107 -1.20 -8.42 3.20
CA TRP A 107 -2.29 -9.38 3.39
C TRP A 107 -1.91 -10.42 4.44
N GLU A 108 -2.64 -10.44 5.56
CA GLU A 108 -2.40 -11.34 6.68
C GLU A 108 -3.52 -12.38 6.95
N TYR A 109 -3.54 -13.56 6.31
CA TYR A 109 -2.62 -14.04 5.27
C TYR A 109 -3.39 -14.85 4.20
N PRO A 110 -2.86 -14.97 2.96
CA PRO A 110 -3.46 -15.80 1.93
C PRO A 110 -3.69 -17.25 2.40
N GLY A 111 -4.94 -17.73 2.29
CA GLY A 111 -5.29 -19.12 2.57
C GLY A 111 -5.45 -19.46 4.05
N THR A 112 -5.49 -18.47 4.95
CA THR A 112 -5.75 -18.67 6.37
C THR A 112 -6.62 -17.56 6.98
N SER A 113 -7.57 -17.93 7.84
CA SER A 113 -8.42 -17.00 8.58
C SER A 113 -7.86 -16.64 9.96
N LEU A 114 -6.54 -16.81 10.19
CA LEU A 114 -5.92 -16.64 11.51
C LEU A 114 -6.20 -15.25 12.14
N ALA A 115 -6.23 -14.21 11.31
CA ALA A 115 -6.52 -12.84 11.74
C ALA A 115 -8.03 -12.51 11.83
N GLY A 116 -8.92 -13.51 11.66
CA GLY A 116 -10.37 -13.29 11.62
C GLY A 116 -10.89 -12.72 10.29
N ILE A 117 -10.12 -12.86 9.21
CA ILE A 117 -10.47 -12.40 7.85
C ILE A 117 -10.94 -13.55 6.96
N ALA A 118 -11.58 -13.24 5.83
CA ALA A 118 -11.96 -14.27 4.87
C ALA A 118 -10.74 -14.88 4.18
N SER A 119 -10.81 -16.19 3.92
CA SER A 119 -9.76 -16.89 3.18
C SER A 119 -10.31 -18.06 2.39
N ASP A 120 -9.62 -18.44 1.32
CA ASP A 120 -9.88 -19.60 0.48
C ASP A 120 -8.56 -20.31 0.11
N ARG A 121 -8.60 -21.62 -0.17
CA ARG A 121 -7.39 -22.35 -0.60
C ARG A 121 -6.78 -21.77 -1.88
N SER A 122 -7.62 -21.23 -2.77
CA SER A 122 -7.21 -20.58 -4.01
C SER A 122 -6.55 -19.21 -3.80
N ASP A 123 -6.52 -18.68 -2.58
CA ASP A 123 -5.79 -17.44 -2.26
C ASP A 123 -4.30 -17.55 -2.61
N LYS A 124 -3.72 -18.75 -2.57
CA LYS A 124 -2.34 -18.97 -2.99
C LYS A 124 -2.12 -18.56 -4.45
N GLU A 125 -2.96 -19.03 -5.36
CA GLU A 125 -2.89 -18.68 -6.77
C GLU A 125 -3.41 -17.25 -7.00
N ASN A 126 -4.52 -16.87 -6.35
CA ASN A 126 -5.14 -15.55 -6.52
C ASN A 126 -4.24 -14.41 -6.03
N TYR A 127 -3.44 -14.62 -4.99
CA TYR A 127 -2.45 -13.64 -4.55
C TYR A 127 -1.41 -13.38 -5.64
N THR A 128 -0.90 -14.42 -6.28
CA THR A 128 0.03 -14.28 -7.42
C THR A 128 -0.62 -13.52 -8.57
N LEU A 129 -1.88 -13.82 -8.89
CA LEU A 129 -2.63 -13.12 -9.92
C LEU A 129 -2.90 -11.65 -9.57
N LEU A 130 -3.14 -11.34 -8.29
CA LEU A 130 -3.32 -9.97 -7.80
C LEU A 130 -2.03 -9.15 -7.99
N LEU A 131 -0.89 -9.70 -7.58
CA LEU A 131 0.41 -9.04 -7.79
C LEU A 131 0.73 -8.85 -9.27
N ALA A 132 0.38 -9.84 -10.11
CA ALA A 132 0.54 -9.70 -11.56
C ALA A 132 -0.36 -8.61 -12.14
N GLU A 133 -1.59 -8.45 -11.67
CA GLU A 133 -2.50 -7.38 -12.10
C GLU A 133 -1.98 -6.00 -11.68
N LEU A 134 -1.52 -5.86 -10.43
CA LEU A 134 -0.86 -4.64 -9.96
C LEU A 134 0.34 -4.26 -10.84
N GLY A 135 1.18 -5.24 -11.19
CA GLY A 135 2.31 -5.02 -12.10
C GLY A 135 1.91 -4.58 -13.51
N ARG A 136 0.72 -4.94 -14.00
CA ARG A 136 0.19 -4.48 -15.30
C ARG A 136 -0.29 -3.04 -15.25
N HIS A 137 -0.94 -2.64 -14.17
CA HIS A 137 -1.33 -1.25 -13.96
C HIS A 137 -0.11 -0.34 -13.80
N TRP A 138 0.99 -0.89 -13.29
CA TRP A 138 2.24 -0.17 -13.01
C TRP A 138 3.31 -0.37 -14.09
N THR A 139 3.00 -0.05 -15.35
CA THR A 139 4.02 -0.12 -16.41
C THR A 139 5.15 0.89 -16.17
N ARG A 140 6.36 0.51 -16.61
CA ARG A 140 7.73 0.98 -16.27
C ARG A 140 8.03 2.49 -16.36
N THR A 141 7.03 3.32 -16.64
CA THR A 141 7.12 4.78 -16.83
C THR A 141 6.58 5.60 -15.65
N GLU A 142 5.91 5.02 -14.65
CA GLU A 142 5.28 5.79 -13.55
C GLU A 142 5.83 5.52 -12.12
N LYS A 143 7.13 5.18 -11.96
CA LYS A 143 7.85 4.96 -10.67
C LYS A 143 7.41 3.71 -9.89
N ALA A 144 8.27 2.69 -9.87
CA ALA A 144 8.03 1.31 -9.44
C ALA A 144 7.40 1.05 -8.04
N CYS A 145 6.51 0.05 -7.98
CA CYS A 145 6.25 -0.78 -6.78
C CYS A 145 7.56 -1.29 -6.17
N LEU A 146 7.65 -1.29 -4.83
CA LEU A 146 8.79 -1.78 -4.05
C LEU A 146 8.43 -3.05 -3.30
#